data_AF-A0ABD2P614-F1
#
_entry.id   AF-A0ABD2P614-F1
#
_cell.length_a   1.000
_cell.length_b   1.000
_cell.length_c   1.000
_cell.angle_alpha   90.00
_cell.angle_beta   90.00
_cell.angle_gamma   90.00
#
_symmetry.space_group_name_H-M   'P 1'
#
loop_
_entity.id
_entity.type
_entity.pdbx_description
1 polymer ?
#
loop_
_entity_poly.entity_id
_entity_poly.type
_entity_poly.pdbx_seq_one_letter_code
_entity_poly.pdbx_strand_id
1 'polypeptide(L)'
;DKARFAVLGDFNVDILVESEAALAFRSLVEVFGVILSINEHTRITETSSSCLDNVITNVGCEATVVEEHLSDHSAQRVVLDYEGPPQGGPKNHKVRVINENIMRAFKEKLSE
;
A
#
# COMPACT_ATOMS: atom_id res chain seq x y z
N ASP A 1 15.82 13.59 9.79
CA ASP A 1 14.41 13.16 9.81
C ASP A 1 14.13 12.18 8.69
N LYS A 2 13.59 11.00 9.00
CA LYS A 2 13.07 10.08 7.98
C LYS A 2 11.74 10.63 7.47
N ALA A 3 11.52 10.57 6.15
CA ALA A 3 10.22 10.90 5.58
C ALA A 3 9.15 9.95 6.13
N ARG A 4 7.98 10.48 6.49
CA ARG A 4 6.81 9.69 6.88
C ARG A 4 6.05 9.29 5.63
N PHE A 5 5.67 8.03 5.51
CA PHE A 5 4.96 7.53 4.34
C PHE A 5 4.04 6.37 4.71
N ALA A 6 2.99 6.21 3.91
CA ALA A 6 2.14 5.03 3.92
C ALA A 6 1.91 4.60 2.45
N VAL A 7 1.96 3.30 2.20
CA VAL A 7 1.63 2.66 0.92
C VAL A 7 0.47 1.72 1.18
N LEU A 8 -0.61 1.86 0.41
CA LEU A 8 -1.86 1.14 0.60
C LEU A 8 -2.31 0.53 -0.73
N GLY A 9 -2.93 -0.64 -0.65
CA GLY A 9 -3.63 -1.25 -1.78
C GLY A 9 -3.35 -2.74 -1.92
N ASP A 10 -3.72 -3.27 -3.08
CA ASP A 10 -3.58 -4.67 -3.45
C ASP A 10 -2.14 -5.00 -3.89
N PHE A 11 -1.48 -5.85 -3.11
CA PHE A 11 -0.13 -6.34 -3.40
C PHE A 11 -0.13 -7.68 -4.13
N ASN A 12 -1.30 -8.32 -4.29
CA ASN A 12 -1.45 -9.65 -4.85
C ASN A 12 -0.57 -10.71 -4.16
N VAL A 13 -0.28 -10.52 -2.87
CA VAL A 13 0.45 -11.45 -2.00
C VAL A 13 -0.44 -11.73 -0.81
N ASP A 14 -0.88 -12.98 -0.66
CA ASP A 14 -1.65 -13.38 0.50
C ASP A 14 -0.73 -13.48 1.72
N ILE A 15 -0.82 -12.48 2.61
CA ILE A 15 0.05 -12.41 3.78
C ILE A 15 -0.37 -13.35 4.90
N LEU A 16 -1.53 -14.00 4.83
CA LEU A 16 -2.00 -14.94 5.86
C LEU A 16 -1.55 -16.38 5.61
N VAL A 17 -1.00 -16.68 4.43
CA VAL A 17 -0.51 -18.02 4.09
C VAL A 17 1.02 -18.08 4.15
N GLU A 18 1.54 -19.24 4.54
CA GLU A 18 2.97 -19.52 4.48
C GLU A 18 3.36 -19.89 3.05
N SER A 19 3.88 -18.91 2.32
CA SER A 19 4.39 -19.06 0.95
C SER A 19 5.71 -18.32 0.79
N GLU A 20 6.51 -18.70 -0.20
CA GLU A 20 7.76 -18.01 -0.56
C GLU A 20 7.52 -16.51 -0.84
N ALA A 21 6.41 -16.17 -1.49
CA ALA A 21 6.03 -14.79 -1.77
C ALA A 21 5.69 -14.02 -0.50
N ALA A 22 4.90 -14.61 0.40
CA ALA A 22 4.55 -14.00 1.68
C ALA A 22 5.79 -13.81 2.57
N LEU A 23 6.68 -14.80 2.63
CA LEU A 23 7.93 -14.73 3.37
C LEU A 23 8.82 -13.60 2.83
N ALA A 24 9.05 -13.57 1.52
CA ALA A 24 9.84 -12.52 0.88
C ALA A 24 9.26 -11.12 1.11
N PHE A 25 7.93 -10.99 1.07
CA PHE A 25 7.23 -9.72 1.32
C PHE A 25 7.35 -9.27 2.78
N ARG A 26 7.17 -10.17 3.75
CA ARG A 26 7.37 -9.88 5.19
C ARG A 26 8.83 -9.48 5.47
N SER A 27 9.81 -10.19 4.90
CA SER A 27 11.23 -9.83 5.05
C SER A 27 11.55 -8.46 4.45
N LEU A 28 10.94 -8.11 3.31
CA LEU A 28 11.09 -6.78 2.71
C LEU A 28 10.59 -5.68 3.68
N VAL A 29 9.38 -5.85 4.20
CA VAL A 29 8.76 -4.94 5.18
C VAL A 29 9.66 -4.79 6.41
N GLU A 30 10.17 -5.90 6.95
CA GLU A 30 11.04 -5.92 8.13
C GLU A 30 12.36 -5.17 7.90
N VAL A 31 13.03 -5.40 6.76
CA VAL A 31 14.30 -4.73 6.41
C VAL A 31 14.14 -3.22 6.30
N PHE A 32 12.99 -2.75 5.81
CA PHE A 32 12.70 -1.30 5.75
C PHE A 32 12.23 -0.71 7.09
N GLY A 33 12.02 -1.54 8.12
CA GLY A 33 11.54 -1.11 9.43
C GLY A 33 10.14 -0.50 9.38
N VAL A 34 9.30 -1.03 8.49
CA VAL A 34 7.88 -0.67 8.34
C VAL A 34 6.99 -1.79 8.86
N ILE A 35 5.71 -1.50 9.05
CA ILE A 35 4.72 -2.48 9.55
C ILE A 35 3.70 -2.84 8.47
N LEU A 36 3.17 -4.07 8.52
CA LEU A 36 1.92 -4.47 7.88
C LEU A 36 0.79 -4.30 8.89
N SER A 37 -0.31 -3.65 8.49
CA SER A 37 -1.35 -3.24 9.45
C SER A 37 -2.65 -4.04 9.33
N ILE A 38 -2.90 -4.70 8.20
CA ILE A 38 -4.06 -5.58 8.02
C ILE A 38 -3.63 -7.02 8.27
N ASN A 39 -4.40 -7.79 9.05
CA ASN A 39 -4.17 -9.20 9.36
C ASN A 39 -5.46 -10.02 9.24
N GLU A 40 -6.37 -9.60 8.36
CA GLU A 40 -7.67 -10.24 8.11
C GLU A 40 -7.95 -10.29 6.62
N HIS A 41 -8.92 -11.10 6.18
CA HIS A 41 -9.20 -11.28 4.76
C HIS A 41 -9.70 -9.98 4.12
N THR A 42 -9.05 -9.55 3.03
CA THR A 42 -9.40 -8.36 2.25
C THR A 42 -10.03 -8.70 0.92
N ARG A 43 -9.92 -9.96 0.49
CA ARG A 43 -10.64 -10.49 -0.67
C ARG A 43 -11.36 -11.78 -0.29
N ILE A 44 -12.67 -11.81 -0.53
CA ILE A 44 -13.56 -12.94 -0.27
C ILE A 44 -14.31 -13.27 -1.56
N THR A 45 -14.15 -14.51 -2.01
CA THR A 45 -14.89 -15.08 -3.14
C THR A 45 -15.80 -16.22 -2.64
N GLU A 46 -16.57 -16.84 -3.53
CA GLU A 46 -17.41 -17.99 -3.16
C GLU A 46 -16.61 -19.18 -2.61
N THR A 47 -15.32 -19.31 -2.99
CA THR A 47 -14.51 -20.50 -2.69
C THR A 47 -13.25 -20.22 -1.87
N SER A 48 -12.90 -18.95 -1.64
CA SER A 48 -11.65 -18.61 -0.95
C SER A 48 -11.72 -17.25 -0.25
N SER A 49 -10.88 -17.11 0.77
CA SER A 49 -10.64 -15.86 1.48
C SER A 49 -9.14 -15.63 1.56
N SER A 50 -8.67 -14.42 1.24
CA SER A 50 -7.24 -14.08 1.15
C SER A 50 -6.99 -12.65 1.62
N CYS A 51 -5.80 -12.36 2.14
CA CYS A 51 -5.40 -11.02 2.53
C CYS A 51 -4.41 -10.45 1.50
N LEU A 52 -4.93 -9.88 0.42
CA LEU A 52 -4.13 -9.38 -0.71
C LEU A 52 -3.80 -7.89 -0.58
N ASP A 53 -4.70 -7.15 0.03
CA ASP A 53 -4.49 -5.75 0.34
C ASP A 53 -3.82 -5.54 1.69
N ASN A 54 -2.96 -4.52 1.80
CA ASN A 54 -2.37 -4.12 3.08
C ASN A 54 -2.05 -2.62 3.17
N VAL A 55 -1.63 -2.21 4.36
CA VAL A 55 -1.10 -0.87 4.67
C VAL A 55 0.33 -1.03 5.18
N ILE A 56 1.29 -0.55 4.39
CA ILE A 56 2.72 -0.53 4.73
C ILE A 56 3.12 0.87 5.13
N THR A 57 3.58 1.07 6.35
CA THR A 57 3.84 2.41 6.89
C THR A 57 4.95 2.45 7.93
N ASN A 58 5.60 3.60 8.06
CA ASN A 58 6.53 3.91 9.15
C ASN A 58 5.92 4.87 10.20
N VAL A 59 4.60 5.01 10.19
CA VAL A 59 3.82 5.89 11.07
C VAL A 59 2.83 5.04 11.87
N GLY A 60 2.45 5.48 13.07
CA GLY A 60 1.37 4.84 13.83
C GLY A 60 0.10 4.74 12.98
N CYS A 61 -0.52 3.57 12.99
CA CYS A 61 -1.60 3.25 12.07
C CYS A 61 -2.61 2.30 12.72
N GLU A 62 -3.89 2.63 12.60
CA GLU A 62 -5.01 1.74 12.83
C GLU A 62 -5.65 1.44 11.47
N ALA A 63 -5.74 0.16 11.12
CA ALA A 63 -6.33 -0.27 9.86
C ALA A 63 -7.40 -1.33 10.15
N THR A 64 -8.54 -1.21 9.48
CA THR A 64 -9.70 -2.09 9.65
C THR A 64 -10.29 -2.42 8.29
N VAL A 65 -10.71 -3.66 8.08
CA VAL A 65 -11.46 -4.07 6.90
C VAL A 65 -12.94 -3.76 7.08
N VAL A 66 -13.55 -3.20 6.04
CA VAL A 66 -14.96 -2.84 5.97
C VAL A 66 -15.59 -3.67 4.86
N GLU A 67 -16.41 -4.64 5.25
CA GLU A 67 -17.17 -5.46 4.31
C GLU A 67 -18.39 -4.69 3.79
N GLU A 68 -18.37 -4.35 2.50
CA GLU A 68 -19.49 -3.68 1.83
C GLU A 68 -20.26 -4.61 0.87
N HIS A 69 -19.72 -5.81 0.60
CA HIS A 69 -20.25 -6.81 -0.35
C HIS A 69 -20.58 -6.27 -1.76
N LEU A 70 -19.98 -5.15 -2.15
CA LEU A 70 -20.12 -4.55 -3.49
C LEU A 70 -19.10 -5.10 -4.51
N SER A 71 -18.06 -5.77 -4.00
CA SER A 71 -16.93 -6.35 -4.74
C SER A 71 -16.45 -7.62 -4.03
N ASP A 72 -15.63 -8.43 -4.69
CA ASP A 72 -14.91 -9.52 -4.04
C ASP A 72 -13.77 -9.00 -3.14
N HIS A 73 -13.38 -7.73 -3.27
CA HIS A 73 -12.53 -7.02 -2.32
C HIS A 73 -13.34 -6.19 -1.33
N SER A 74 -12.94 -6.25 -0.05
CA SER A 74 -13.45 -5.41 1.03
C SER A 74 -12.70 -4.07 1.08
N ALA A 75 -13.40 -3.01 1.47
CA ALA A 75 -12.80 -1.71 1.65
C ALA A 75 -11.88 -1.70 2.89
N GLN A 76 -10.95 -0.76 2.94
CA GLN A 76 -10.06 -0.56 4.09
C GLN A 76 -10.25 0.84 4.66
N ARG A 77 -10.54 0.93 5.96
CA ARG A 77 -10.50 2.18 6.71
C ARG A 77 -9.17 2.26 7.43
N VAL A 78 -8.41 3.32 7.15
CA VAL A 78 -7.06 3.54 7.67
C VAL A 78 -6.98 4.89 8.36
N VAL A 79 -6.51 4.89 9.60
CA VAL A 79 -6.24 6.07 10.41
C VAL A 79 -4.75 6.13 10.68
N LEU A 80 -4.12 7.25 10.29
CA LEU A 80 -2.68 7.46 10.46
C LEU A 80 -2.44 8.50 11.55
N ASP A 81 -1.59 8.15 12.53
CA ASP A 81 -1.17 9.04 13.61
C ASP A 81 -0.19 10.07 13.06
N TYR A 82 -0.73 11.19 12.60
CA TYR A 82 0.06 12.29 12.06
C TYR A 82 0.16 13.44 13.04
N GLU A 83 1.22 13.43 13.86
CA GLU A 83 1.65 14.62 14.58
C GLU A 83 2.53 15.49 13.65
N GLY A 84 1.89 16.22 12.75
CA GLY A 84 2.56 17.24 11.94
C GLY A 84 2.75 18.55 12.70
N PRO A 85 3.71 19.41 12.30
CA PRO A 85 3.67 20.82 12.71
C PRO A 85 2.33 21.45 12.27
N PRO A 86 1.83 22.50 12.95
CA PRO A 86 0.54 23.12 12.64
C PRO A 86 0.45 23.45 11.15
N GLN A 87 -0.69 23.09 10.56
CA GLN A 87 -0.92 23.04 9.11
C GLN A 87 -0.45 24.32 8.40
N GLY A 88 0.67 24.25 7.68
CA GLY A 88 0.86 25.04 6.47
C GLY A 88 0.02 24.38 5.38
N GLY A 89 -0.84 25.17 4.70
CA GLY A 89 -1.86 24.70 3.75
C GLY A 89 -1.37 23.73 2.66
N PRO A 90 -2.30 23.18 1.85
CA PRO A 90 -2.03 22.07 0.93
C PRO A 90 -0.80 22.34 0.05
N LYS A 91 0.23 21.52 0.21
CA LYS A 91 1.40 21.53 -0.68
C LYS A 91 1.07 20.72 -1.92
N ASN A 92 0.79 21.41 -3.02
CA ASN A 92 0.66 20.77 -4.31
C ASN A 92 2.00 20.16 -4.73
N HIS A 93 2.08 18.84 -4.77
CA HIS A 93 3.21 18.13 -5.36
C HIS A 93 2.90 17.85 -6.84
N LYS A 94 3.81 18.25 -7.74
CA LYS A 94 3.70 17.91 -9.16
C LYS A 94 3.99 16.42 -9.35
N VAL A 95 2.97 15.58 -9.35
CA VAL A 95 3.09 14.17 -9.75
C VAL A 95 3.04 14.12 -11.28
N ARG A 96 4.02 13.48 -11.92
CA ARG A 96 3.96 13.21 -13.37
C ARG A 96 2.99 12.06 -13.59
N VAL A 97 2.00 12.27 -14.44
CA VAL A 97 1.14 11.18 -14.94
C VAL A 97 2.03 10.24 -15.76
N ILE A 98 2.12 8.97 -15.37
CA ILE A 98 2.85 7.96 -16.15
C ILE A 98 1.88 7.40 -17.18
N ASN A 99 2.14 7.67 -18.46
CA ASN A 99 1.43 7.06 -19.58
C ASN A 99 2.43 6.66 -20.67
N GLU A 100 1.95 5.89 -21.66
CA GLU A 100 2.80 5.33 -22.73
C GLU A 100 3.60 6.40 -23.47
N ASN A 101 3.01 7.59 -23.69
CA ASN A 101 3.67 8.68 -24.39
C ASN A 101 4.81 9.29 -23.58
N ILE A 102 4.61 9.48 -22.28
CA ILE A 102 5.64 10.00 -21.37
C ILE A 102 6.75 8.97 -21.14
N MET A 103 6.41 7.69 -21.06
CA MET A 103 7.40 6.61 -20.96
C MET A 103 8.27 6.50 -22.22
N ARG A 104 7.67 6.64 -23.40
CA ARG A 104 8.38 6.63 -24.69
C ARG A 104 9.38 7.79 -24.78
N ALA A 105 8.93 9.01 -24.50
CA ALA A 105 9.77 10.20 -24.52
C ALA A 105 10.92 10.13 -23.49
N PHE A 106 10.70 9.48 -22.34
CA PHE A 106 11.75 9.25 -21.35
C PHE A 106 12.80 8.23 -21.83
N LYS A 107 12.37 7.15 -22.50
CA LYS A 107 13.29 6.16 -23.09
C LYS A 107 14.16 6.77 -24.18
N GLU A 108 13.58 7.60 -25.05
CA GLU A 108 14.32 8.30 -26.12
C GLU A 108 15.42 9.21 -25.55
N LYS A 109 15.14 9.91 -24.44
CA LYS A 109 16.13 10.74 -23.74
C LYS A 109 17.25 9.98 -23.05
N LEU A 110 17.08 8.68 -22.77
CA LEU A 110 18.11 7.84 -22.17
C LEU A 110 19.04 7.21 -23.22
N SER A 111 18.67 7.28 -24.50
CA SER A 111 19.43 6.77 -25.63
C SER A 111 20.28 7.81 -26.36
N GLU A 112 20.27 9.07 -25.88
CA GLU A 112 21.23 10.12 -26.25
C GLU A 112 22.40 10.15 -25.24
#